data_AF-A0A6V7VC29-F1
#
_entry.id   AF-A0A6V7VC29-F1
#
_cell.length_a   1.000
_cell.length_b   1.000
_cell.length_c   1.000
_cell.angle_alpha   90.00
_cell.angle_beta   90.00
_cell.angle_gamma   90.00
#
_symmetry.space_group_name_H-M   'P 1'
#
loop_
_entity.id
_entity.type
_entity.pdbx_description
1 polymer ?
#
loop_
_entity_poly.entity_id
_entity_poly.type
_entity_poly.pdbx_seq_one_letter_code
_entity_poly.pdbx_strand_id
1 'polypeptide(L)'
;MNYFLLSILLFLFSFAASNSNQNGNFLVITDIHIDENITKNGNRSEMCHLDENSGNQTPKEARDAGEKDAIGTYGDRKCDSPPALVDYMLDEAKRRIPKPDFIIWTGDTAAHIKYTQKELLIQ
;
A
#
# COMPACT_ATOMS: atom_id res chain seq x y z
N MET A 1 51.57 33.76 -21.56
CA MET A 1 50.21 33.84 -22.13
C MET A 1 49.44 32.52 -22.10
N ASN A 2 50.10 31.34 -22.07
CA ASN A 2 49.42 30.03 -22.08
C ASN A 2 48.72 29.61 -20.77
N TYR A 3 49.27 29.97 -19.60
CA TYR A 3 48.69 29.51 -18.32
C TYR A 3 47.35 30.16 -17.98
N PHE A 4 47.12 31.39 -18.45
CA PHE A 4 45.86 32.11 -18.23
C PHE A 4 44.71 31.47 -19.02
N LEU A 5 44.95 31.14 -20.29
CA LEU A 5 44.01 30.40 -21.14
C LEU A 5 43.74 28.98 -20.58
N LEU A 6 44.78 28.28 -20.12
CA LEU A 6 44.63 26.96 -19.52
C LEU A 6 43.79 27.02 -18.22
N SER A 7 43.99 28.04 -17.40
CA SER A 7 43.21 28.25 -16.17
C SER A 7 41.74 28.55 -16.47
N ILE A 8 41.46 29.34 -17.52
CA ILE A 8 40.08 29.61 -17.96
C ILE A 8 39.42 28.34 -18.49
N LEU A 9 40.13 27.53 -19.28
CA LEU A 9 39.64 26.25 -19.79
C LEU A 9 39.31 25.27 -18.66
N LEU A 10 40.18 25.13 -17.66
CA LEU A 10 39.94 24.27 -16.49
C LEU A 10 38.75 24.73 -15.65
N PHE A 11 38.56 26.04 -15.51
CA PHE A 11 37.43 26.62 -14.77
C PHE A 11 36.10 26.39 -15.49
N LEU A 12 36.07 26.56 -16.81
CA LEU A 12 34.88 26.29 -17.63
C LEU A 12 34.53 24.80 -17.67
N PHE A 13 35.53 23.90 -17.70
CA PHE A 13 35.30 22.46 -17.67
C PHE A 13 34.67 22.00 -16.34
N SER A 14 35.09 22.60 -15.23
CA SER A 14 34.53 22.32 -13.89
C SER A 14 33.07 22.76 -13.77
N PHE A 15 32.70 23.91 -14.33
CA PHE A 15 31.31 24.39 -14.34
C PHE A 15 30.41 23.57 -15.28
N ALA A 16 30.92 23.10 -16.42
CA ALA A 16 30.16 22.26 -17.34
C ALA A 16 29.87 20.86 -16.77
N ALA A 17 30.77 20.31 -15.96
CA ALA A 17 30.59 19.01 -15.30
C ALA A 17 29.58 19.03 -14.13
N SER A 18 29.21 20.22 -13.65
CA SER A 18 28.35 20.42 -12.47
C SER A 18 26.89 20.62 -12.85
N ASN A 19 26.31 19.71 -13.63
CA ASN A 19 24.87 19.71 -13.95
C ASN A 19 24.27 18.31 -13.76
N SER A 20 24.36 17.77 -12.54
CA SER A 20 23.45 16.70 -12.14
C SER A 20 22.31 17.32 -11.35
N ASN A 21 21.13 17.36 -11.95
CA ASN A 21 19.89 17.72 -11.28
C ASN A 21 19.58 16.60 -10.27
N GLN A 22 20.06 16.72 -9.02
CA GLN A 22 19.89 15.70 -7.98
C GLN A 22 18.52 15.90 -7.29
N ASN A 23 17.44 15.62 -8.02
CA ASN A 23 16.12 15.55 -7.43
C ASN A 23 16.00 14.19 -6.74
N GLY A 24 16.07 14.19 -5.40
CA GLY A 24 15.80 13.01 -4.60
C GLY A 24 14.32 12.64 -4.62
N ASN A 25 14.02 11.36 -4.47
CA ASN A 25 12.65 10.85 -4.40
C ASN A 25 12.54 9.88 -3.22
N PHE A 26 11.46 9.97 -2.46
CA PHE A 26 11.15 9.00 -1.41
C PHE A 26 9.69 8.59 -1.51
N LEU A 27 9.40 7.37 -1.04
CA LEU A 27 8.05 6.86 -0.91
C LEU A 27 7.63 6.91 0.55
N VAL A 28 6.37 7.22 0.81
CA VAL A 28 5.73 7.07 2.12
C VAL A 28 4.59 6.08 1.97
N ILE A 29 4.60 5.04 2.78
CA ILE A 29 3.58 3.98 2.83
C ILE A 29 3.07 3.90 4.27
N THR A 30 1.76 3.76 4.47
CA THR A 30 1.13 3.75 5.80
C THR A 30 -0.21 3.04 5.73
N ASP A 31 -0.74 2.61 6.88
CA ASP A 31 -2.14 2.19 7.06
C ASP A 31 -2.59 1.17 6.00
N ILE A 32 -1.72 0.17 5.73
CA ILE A 32 -1.98 -0.84 4.71
C ILE A 32 -3.21 -1.67 5.10
N HIS A 33 -3.35 -1.99 6.39
CA HIS A 33 -4.38 -2.88 6.92
C HIS A 33 -4.63 -4.08 6.00
N ILE A 34 -3.66 -4.97 5.87
CA ILE A 34 -3.81 -6.16 5.03
C ILE A 34 -4.72 -7.18 5.71
N ASP A 35 -5.76 -7.60 4.99
CA ASP A 35 -6.73 -8.59 5.45
C ASP A 35 -6.78 -9.79 4.50
N GLU A 36 -6.16 -10.88 4.93
CA GLU A 36 -6.07 -12.13 4.17
C GLU A 36 -7.39 -12.91 4.13
N ASN A 37 -8.35 -12.56 5.00
CA ASN A 37 -9.61 -13.29 5.16
C ASN A 37 -10.77 -12.68 4.38
N ILE A 38 -10.54 -11.57 3.65
CA ILE A 38 -11.55 -10.98 2.77
C ILE A 38 -11.97 -11.98 1.70
N THR A 39 -13.29 -12.13 1.52
CA THR A 39 -13.84 -12.95 0.45
C THR A 39 -14.83 -12.16 -0.40
N LYS A 40 -15.02 -12.56 -1.65
CA LYS A 40 -16.00 -11.94 -2.57
C LYS A 40 -17.44 -11.94 -2.04
N ASN A 41 -17.72 -12.84 -1.11
CA ASN A 41 -19.03 -12.98 -0.50
C ASN A 41 -19.02 -12.71 1.00
N GLY A 42 -17.98 -12.03 1.49
CA GLY A 42 -17.89 -11.64 2.89
C GLY A 42 -18.98 -10.65 3.27
N ASN A 43 -19.32 -10.65 4.55
CA ASN A 43 -20.28 -9.73 5.13
C ASN A 43 -19.55 -8.47 5.58
N ARG A 44 -19.92 -7.30 5.05
CA ARG A 44 -19.29 -6.01 5.37
C ARG A 44 -19.49 -5.59 6.83
N SER A 45 -20.52 -6.11 7.50
CA SER A 45 -20.75 -5.94 8.94
C SER A 45 -19.88 -6.87 9.81
N GLU A 46 -19.28 -7.89 9.20
CA GLU A 46 -18.40 -8.88 9.82
C GLU A 46 -16.99 -8.79 9.23
N MET A 47 -16.46 -7.57 9.13
CA MET A 47 -15.10 -7.28 8.64
C MET A 47 -14.82 -7.84 7.24
N CYS A 48 -15.85 -8.05 6.42
CA CYS A 48 -15.75 -8.66 5.09
C CYS A 48 -15.25 -10.10 5.07
N HIS A 49 -15.30 -10.78 6.22
CA HIS A 49 -15.06 -12.20 6.35
C HIS A 49 -16.35 -12.97 6.09
N LEU A 50 -16.24 -14.29 5.96
CA LEU A 50 -17.42 -15.14 5.99
C LEU A 50 -17.95 -15.16 7.42
N ASP A 51 -19.27 -15.00 7.59
CA ASP A 51 -19.88 -15.10 8.91
C ASP A 51 -19.85 -16.56 9.38
N GLU A 52 -18.98 -16.88 10.34
CA GLU A 52 -18.82 -18.23 10.88
C GLU A 52 -20.08 -18.72 11.63
N ASN A 53 -20.95 -17.80 12.06
CA ASN A 53 -22.22 -18.11 12.73
C ASN A 53 -23.39 -18.25 11.75
N SER A 54 -23.19 -17.93 10.47
CA SER A 54 -24.19 -18.05 9.42
C SER A 54 -24.31 -19.50 8.94
N GLY A 55 -24.65 -20.40 9.87
CA GLY A 55 -25.02 -21.76 9.57
C GLY A 55 -26.05 -21.78 8.43
N ASN A 56 -25.62 -22.25 7.26
CA ASN A 56 -26.41 -22.44 6.04
C ASN A 56 -26.88 -21.19 5.27
N GLN A 57 -26.38 -19.98 5.54
CA GLN A 57 -26.68 -18.87 4.62
C GLN A 57 -25.81 -18.97 3.38
N THR A 58 -26.44 -18.98 2.21
CA THR A 58 -25.70 -18.90 0.95
C THR A 58 -24.89 -17.60 0.93
N PRO A 59 -23.76 -17.54 0.19
CA PRO A 59 -22.94 -16.32 0.12
C PRO A 59 -23.67 -15.08 -0.45
N LYS A 60 -24.91 -15.26 -0.92
CA LYS A 60 -25.82 -14.22 -1.39
C LYS A 60 -26.76 -13.70 -0.28
N GLU A 61 -27.02 -14.51 0.74
CA GLU A 61 -27.89 -14.23 1.89
C GLU A 61 -27.11 -13.54 3.04
N ALA A 62 -25.81 -13.82 3.18
CA ALA A 62 -24.91 -13.15 4.13
C ALA A 62 -24.47 -11.73 3.68
N ARG A 63 -24.90 -11.29 2.49
CA ARG A 63 -24.73 -9.90 2.05
C ARG A 63 -25.57 -9.02 2.97
N ASP A 64 -25.03 -7.90 3.46
CA ASP A 64 -25.79 -6.86 4.15
C ASP A 64 -27.17 -6.72 3.47
N ALA A 65 -28.26 -6.64 4.24
CA ALA A 65 -29.63 -6.65 3.72
C ALA A 65 -29.97 -5.55 2.67
N GLY A 66 -29.02 -4.65 2.36
CA GLY A 66 -29.09 -3.65 1.31
C GLY A 66 -28.00 -3.72 0.21
N GLU A 67 -26.87 -4.41 0.39
CA GLU A 67 -25.74 -4.40 -0.57
C GLU A 67 -25.54 -5.76 -1.22
N LYS A 68 -26.31 -5.98 -2.29
CA LYS A 68 -26.37 -7.25 -3.01
C LYS A 68 -25.20 -7.50 -3.95
N ASP A 69 -24.14 -6.69 -3.94
CA ASP A 69 -22.99 -6.86 -4.82
C ASP A 69 -21.84 -7.59 -4.12
N ALA A 70 -21.12 -8.40 -4.91
CA ALA A 70 -19.91 -9.06 -4.44
C ALA A 70 -18.84 -8.02 -4.09
N ILE A 71 -18.02 -8.29 -3.08
CA ILE A 71 -16.81 -7.51 -2.82
C ILE A 71 -15.89 -7.63 -4.04
N GLY A 72 -15.33 -6.50 -4.47
CA GLY A 72 -14.46 -6.42 -5.64
C GLY A 72 -13.13 -7.14 -5.41
N THR A 73 -12.43 -7.48 -6.50
CA THR A 73 -11.08 -8.08 -6.41
C THR A 73 -10.10 -7.20 -5.63
N TYR A 74 -10.23 -5.87 -5.75
CA TYR A 74 -9.41 -4.89 -5.06
C TYR A 74 -10.08 -4.31 -3.81
N GLY A 75 -11.12 -4.97 -3.30
CA GLY A 75 -11.77 -4.62 -2.03
C GLY A 75 -13.11 -3.91 -2.18
N ASP A 76 -13.54 -3.35 -1.06
CA ASP A 76 -14.76 -2.55 -0.89
C ASP A 76 -14.46 -1.48 0.16
N ARG A 77 -15.20 -0.37 0.14
CA ARG A 77 -14.95 0.77 1.05
C ARG A 77 -15.23 0.46 2.52
N LYS A 78 -15.96 -0.62 2.81
CA LYS A 78 -16.25 -1.07 4.18
C LYS A 78 -15.30 -2.17 4.67
N CYS A 79 -14.31 -2.56 3.87
CA CYS A 79 -13.33 -3.57 4.22
C CYS A 79 -11.94 -2.95 4.37
N ASP A 80 -11.06 -3.67 5.04
CA ASP A 80 -9.62 -3.45 4.96
C ASP A 80 -9.06 -3.90 3.59
N SER A 81 -7.74 -3.77 3.39
CA SER A 81 -7.11 -4.01 2.09
C SER A 81 -6.94 -5.51 1.81
N PRO A 82 -7.54 -6.06 0.74
CA PRO A 82 -7.23 -7.42 0.33
C PRO A 82 -5.79 -7.47 -0.22
N PRO A 83 -5.12 -8.64 -0.18
CA PRO A 83 -3.76 -8.80 -0.70
C PRO A 83 -3.59 -8.30 -2.14
N ALA A 84 -4.60 -8.51 -2.99
CA ALA A 84 -4.57 -8.04 -4.38
C ALA A 84 -4.46 -6.51 -4.52
N LEU A 85 -5.03 -5.72 -3.59
CA LEU A 85 -4.89 -4.27 -3.58
C LEU A 85 -3.47 -3.87 -3.13
N VAL A 86 -2.93 -4.55 -2.11
CA VAL A 86 -1.58 -4.31 -1.60
C VAL A 86 -0.54 -4.62 -2.68
N ASP A 87 -0.64 -5.76 -3.35
CA ASP A 87 0.23 -6.15 -4.47
C ASP A 87 0.18 -5.11 -5.59
N TYR A 88 -1.02 -4.71 -6.00
CA TYR A 88 -1.20 -3.68 -7.04
C TYR A 88 -0.61 -2.33 -6.63
N MET A 89 -0.80 -1.91 -5.38
CA MET A 89 -0.22 -0.68 -4.84
C MET A 89 1.31 -0.71 -4.91
N LEU A 90 1.93 -1.82 -4.49
CA LEU A 90 3.38 -1.99 -4.51
C LEU A 90 3.94 -2.02 -5.94
N ASP A 91 3.25 -2.69 -6.86
CA ASP A 91 3.60 -2.69 -8.28
C ASP A 91 3.50 -1.29 -8.90
N GLU A 92 2.45 -0.53 -8.58
CA GLU A 92 2.30 0.84 -9.04
C GLU A 92 3.33 1.79 -8.43
N ALA A 93 3.66 1.61 -7.14
CA ALA A 93 4.72 2.38 -6.48
C ALA A 93 6.06 2.13 -7.16
N LYS A 94 6.40 0.87 -7.43
CA LYS A 94 7.61 0.47 -8.17
C LYS A 94 7.59 1.00 -9.61
N ARG A 95 6.44 1.02 -10.29
CA ARG A 95 6.32 1.54 -11.66
C ARG A 95 6.55 3.05 -11.72
N ARG A 96 6.04 3.80 -10.72
CA ARG A 96 6.10 5.27 -10.68
C ARG A 96 7.41 5.79 -10.14
N ILE A 97 7.92 5.18 -9.07
CA ILE A 97 9.17 5.55 -8.40
C ILE A 97 10.01 4.27 -8.30
N PRO A 98 10.70 3.86 -9.39
CA PRO A 98 11.41 2.58 -9.45
C PRO A 98 12.68 2.53 -8.60
N LYS A 99 13.23 3.70 -8.24
CA LYS A 99 14.46 3.85 -7.47
C LYS A 99 14.31 5.01 -6.49
N PRO A 100 13.48 4.89 -5.45
CA PRO A 100 13.46 5.86 -4.37
C PRO A 100 14.79 5.80 -3.63
N ASP A 101 15.24 6.93 -3.09
CA ASP A 101 16.43 6.98 -2.24
C ASP A 101 16.19 6.21 -0.94
N PHE A 102 14.96 6.26 -0.43
CA PHE A 102 14.48 5.50 0.72
C PHE A 102 12.94 5.40 0.72
N ILE A 103 12.43 4.49 1.54
CA ILE A 103 10.99 4.29 1.79
C ILE A 103 10.75 4.56 3.27
N ILE A 104 9.78 5.41 3.58
CA ILE A 104 9.24 5.59 4.93
C ILE A 104 8.00 4.73 5.04
N TRP A 105 7.99 3.80 5.99
CA TRP A 105 6.81 3.01 6.33
C TRP A 105 6.44 3.25 7.79
N THR A 106 5.26 3.84 8.00
CA THR A 106 4.80 4.27 9.33
C THR A 106 3.92 3.26 10.06
N GLY A 107 3.77 2.04 9.53
CA GLY A 107 3.08 0.93 10.19
C GLY A 107 1.60 0.85 9.87
N ASP A 108 0.84 0.39 10.87
CA ASP A 108 -0.59 0.04 10.83
C ASP A 108 -0.95 -0.95 9.72
N THR A 109 -0.38 -2.15 9.84
CA THR A 109 -0.41 -3.19 8.80
C THR A 109 -1.48 -4.25 9.06
N ALA A 110 -1.82 -4.50 10.32
CA ALA A 110 -2.79 -5.53 10.66
C ALA A 110 -4.21 -5.05 10.31
N ALA A 111 -5.04 -5.98 9.83
CA ALA A 111 -6.47 -5.73 9.66
C ALA A 111 -7.13 -5.40 11.01
N HIS A 112 -8.17 -4.59 10.95
CA HIS A 112 -9.14 -4.43 12.00
C HIS A 112 -9.89 -5.76 12.16
N ILE A 113 -9.68 -6.43 13.28
CA ILE A 113 -10.42 -7.65 13.63
C ILE A 113 -11.19 -7.44 14.93
N LYS A 114 -12.33 -8.14 15.05
CA LYS A 114 -13.09 -8.17 16.31
C LYS A 114 -12.30 -9.03 17.31
N TYR A 115 -11.57 -8.39 18.21
CA TYR A 115 -10.91 -9.12 19.30
C TYR A 115 -11.95 -9.61 20.30
N THR A 116 -11.93 -10.89 20.61
CA THR A 116 -12.53 -11.37 21.86
C THR A 116 -11.54 -11.11 23.00
N GLN A 117 -12.04 -10.76 24.19
CA GLN A 117 -11.21 -10.42 25.37
C GLN A 117 -10.16 -11.50 25.73
N LYS A 118 -10.35 -12.72 25.24
CA LYS A 118 -9.48 -13.88 25.43
C LYS A 118 -8.22 -13.85 24.55
N GLU A 119 -8.27 -13.20 23.40
CA GLU A 119 -7.14 -13.13 22.43
C GLU A 119 -6.15 -12.02 22.79
N LEU A 120 -6.61 -10.98 23.49
CA LEU A 120 -5.76 -9.89 24.02
C LEU A 120 -4.91 -10.31 25.23
N LEU A 121 -5.15 -11.49 25.80
CA LEU A 121 -4.45 -11.99 27.00
C LEU A 121 -3.34 -13.01 26.69
N ILE A 122 -3.06 -13.28 25.41
CA ILE A 122 -2.07 -14.27 24.96
C ILE A 122 -0.99 -13.66 24.06
N GLN A 123 -0.98 -12.32 23.90
CA GLN A 123 0.13 -11.58 23.29
C GLN A 123 1.07 -11.02 24.35
#